data_AF-A0A9Q1DSE2-F1
#
_entry.id   AF-A0A9Q1DSE2-F1
#
_cell.length_a   1.000
_cell.length_b   1.000
_cell.length_c   1.000
_cell.angle_alpha   90.00
_cell.angle_beta   90.00
_cell.angle_gamma   90.00
#
_symmetry.space_group_name_H-M   'P 1'
#
loop_
_entity.id
_entity.type
_entity.pdbx_description
1 polymer ?
#
loop_
_entity_poly.entity_id
_entity_poly.type
_entity_poly.pdbx_seq_one_letter_code
_entity_poly.pdbx_strand_id
1 'polypeptide(L)'
;MATLLLPPGPDTLRRFTRESLAAIEQRIAEERAKNAKEYQEDLGDVAKLKPRADLEAGKQLPRIFGLKTIVGALIQSVKKLADVMILTVFCLSVFALIGLQLFMGNLRQKCVRSTAHCLNSTRGNDTLFFCNNKTWSSEEHFISDEGNVVVLTKQ
;
A
#
# COMPACT_ATOMS: atom_id res chain seq x y z
N MET A 1 -25.96 20.13 33.72
CA MET A 1 -25.24 19.34 34.74
C MET A 1 -24.40 18.28 34.02
N ALA A 2 -23.16 18.64 33.67
CA ALA A 2 -22.24 17.77 32.94
C ALA A 2 -21.37 17.03 33.96
N THR A 3 -21.47 15.70 33.96
CA THR A 3 -20.66 14.82 34.81
C THR A 3 -19.24 14.78 34.26
N LEU A 4 -18.28 15.31 35.03
CA LEU A 4 -16.84 15.18 34.78
C LEU A 4 -16.44 13.71 34.88
N LEU A 5 -16.08 13.08 33.76
CA LEU A 5 -15.27 11.87 33.77
C LEU A 5 -13.86 12.25 33.29
N LEU A 6 -12.93 12.25 34.26
CA LEU A 6 -11.50 12.46 34.04
C LEU A 6 -10.98 11.56 32.90
N PRO A 7 -10.02 12.05 32.09
CA PRO A 7 -9.41 11.24 31.05
C PRO A 7 -8.69 10.03 31.69
N PRO A 8 -8.91 8.81 31.17
CA PRO A 8 -8.26 7.60 31.67
C PRO A 8 -6.73 7.75 31.54
N GLY A 9 -6.03 7.44 32.63
CA GLY A 9 -4.59 7.62 32.77
C GLY A 9 -3.73 6.74 31.83
N PRO A 10 -2.40 6.89 31.91
CA PRO A 10 -1.41 6.36 30.96
C PRO A 10 -1.24 4.84 30.94
N ASP A 11 -2.12 4.08 31.60
CA ASP A 11 -2.11 2.61 31.63
C ASP A 11 -2.75 1.96 30.38
N THR A 12 -3.18 2.76 29.41
CA THR A 12 -3.79 2.26 28.15
C THR A 12 -2.76 1.82 27.11
N LEU A 13 -1.46 1.93 27.42
CA LEU A 13 -0.38 1.45 26.56
C LEU A 13 -0.06 -0.01 26.90
N ARG A 14 -0.74 -0.95 26.23
CA ARG A 14 -0.35 -2.37 26.25
C ARG A 14 0.72 -2.63 25.19
N ARG A 15 1.86 -3.20 25.60
CA ARG A 15 2.78 -3.90 24.69
C ARG A 15 2.05 -5.13 24.15
N PHE A 16 2.11 -5.38 22.83
CA PHE A 16 1.57 -6.62 22.24
C PHE A 16 2.19 -7.83 22.95
N THR A 17 1.42 -8.45 23.86
CA THR A 17 1.81 -9.72 24.48
C THR A 17 1.62 -10.85 23.46
N ARG A 18 2.36 -11.96 23.62
CA ARG A 18 2.23 -13.15 22.76
C ARG A 18 0.78 -13.67 22.71
N GLU A 19 0.05 -13.49 23.81
CA GLU A 19 -1.39 -13.73 23.93
C GLU A 19 -2.24 -12.81 23.05
N SER A 20 -1.92 -11.51 22.99
CA SER A 20 -2.62 -10.57 22.10
C SER A 20 -2.38 -10.89 20.63
N LEU A 21 -1.20 -11.38 20.28
CA LEU A 21 -0.88 -11.81 18.92
C LEU A 21 -1.66 -13.08 18.56
N ALA A 22 -1.66 -14.09 19.42
CA ALA A 22 -2.43 -15.32 19.22
C ALA A 22 -3.94 -15.05 19.10
N ALA A 23 -4.49 -14.13 19.90
CA ALA A 23 -5.88 -13.72 19.80
C ALA A 23 -6.21 -12.99 18.48
N ILE A 24 -5.25 -12.25 17.91
CA ILE A 24 -5.41 -11.60 16.60
C ILE A 24 -5.32 -12.64 15.48
N GLU A 25 -4.35 -13.56 15.55
CA GLU A 25 -4.21 -14.65 14.58
C GLU A 25 -5.43 -15.58 14.57
N GLN A 26 -6.00 -15.89 15.75
CA GLN A 26 -7.24 -16.66 15.86
C GLN A 26 -8.41 -15.95 15.19
N ARG A 27 -8.59 -14.64 15.43
CA ARG A 27 -9.63 -13.87 14.75
C ARG A 27 -9.44 -13.85 13.23
N ILE A 28 -8.21 -13.73 12.75
CA ILE A 28 -7.90 -13.79 11.31
C ILE A 28 -8.21 -15.18 10.74
N ALA A 29 -7.86 -16.26 11.44
CA ALA A 29 -8.15 -17.63 11.01
C ALA A 29 -9.65 -17.91 10.97
N GLU A 30 -10.41 -17.42 11.94
CA GLU A 30 -11.87 -17.53 11.99
C GLU A 30 -12.54 -16.73 10.87
N GLU A 31 -12.10 -15.48 10.61
CA GLU A 31 -12.59 -14.70 9.48
C GLU A 31 -12.24 -15.35 8.15
N ARG A 32 -11.04 -15.93 8.00
CA ARG A 32 -10.68 -16.69 6.79
C ARG A 32 -11.55 -17.92 6.61
N ALA A 33 -11.89 -18.63 7.69
CA ALA A 33 -12.77 -19.79 7.63
C ALA A 33 -14.23 -19.41 7.32
N LYS A 34 -14.71 -18.26 7.82
CA LYS A 34 -16.03 -17.71 7.47
C LYS A 34 -16.06 -17.24 6.02
N ASN A 35 -15.08 -16.45 5.60
CA ASN A 35 -14.95 -15.98 4.22
C ASN A 35 -14.79 -17.16 3.24
N ALA A 36 -14.07 -18.23 3.59
CA ALA A 36 -13.94 -19.40 2.73
C ALA A 36 -15.24 -20.21 2.60
N LYS A 37 -16.06 -20.25 3.67
CA LYS A 37 -17.40 -20.86 3.61
C LYS A 37 -18.34 -20.01 2.78
N GLU A 38 -18.32 -18.69 2.96
CA GLU A 38 -19.08 -17.73 2.16
C GLU A 38 -18.66 -17.78 0.68
N TYR A 39 -17.36 -17.88 0.40
CA TYR A 39 -16.85 -18.09 -0.97
C TYR A 39 -17.29 -19.43 -1.57
N GLN A 40 -17.43 -20.47 -0.76
CA GLN A 40 -17.85 -21.80 -1.23
C GLN A 40 -19.38 -21.90 -1.40
N GLU A 41 -20.15 -21.16 -0.61
CA GLU A 41 -21.58 -20.97 -0.81
C GLU A 41 -21.84 -20.11 -2.05
N ASP A 42 -21.06 -19.04 -2.26
CA ASP A 42 -21.07 -18.24 -3.49
C ASP A 42 -20.62 -19.08 -4.69
N LEU A 43 -19.59 -19.92 -4.57
CA LEU A 43 -19.19 -20.83 -5.66
C LEU A 43 -20.22 -21.92 -5.94
N GLY A 44 -20.99 -22.34 -4.92
CA GLY A 44 -22.13 -23.27 -5.08
C GLY A 44 -23.30 -22.63 -5.83
N ASP A 45 -23.53 -21.33 -5.64
CA ASP A 45 -24.53 -20.55 -6.37
C ASP A 45 -24.02 -20.14 -7.78
N VAL A 46 -22.73 -19.82 -7.91
CA VAL A 46 -22.04 -19.52 -9.18
C VAL A 46 -21.84 -20.79 -10.03
N ALA A 47 -21.73 -21.98 -9.43
CA ALA A 47 -21.76 -23.25 -10.15
C ALA A 47 -23.14 -23.51 -10.81
N LYS A 48 -24.20 -22.83 -10.34
CA LYS A 48 -25.54 -22.84 -10.95
C LYS A 48 -25.77 -21.68 -11.91
N LEU A 49 -24.94 -20.63 -11.88
CA LEU A 49 -24.90 -19.60 -12.91
C LEU A 49 -24.13 -20.12 -14.13
N LYS A 50 -24.86 -20.81 -15.01
CA LYS A 50 -24.39 -21.12 -16.36
C LYS A 50 -23.76 -19.86 -16.97
N PRO A 51 -22.46 -19.85 -17.32
CA PRO A 51 -21.84 -18.69 -17.92
C PRO A 51 -22.65 -18.27 -19.15
N ARG A 52 -22.91 -16.96 -19.29
CA ARG A 52 -23.70 -16.47 -20.41
C ARG A 52 -23.04 -16.94 -21.69
N ALA A 53 -23.81 -17.59 -22.56
CA ALA A 53 -23.39 -18.13 -23.85
C ALA A 53 -22.77 -17.07 -24.81
N ASP A 54 -22.78 -15.80 -24.41
CA ASP A 54 -22.15 -14.67 -25.10
C ASP A 54 -20.62 -14.65 -24.96
N LEU A 55 -20.06 -15.36 -23.96
CA LEU A 55 -18.61 -15.47 -23.71
C LEU A 55 -18.03 -16.86 -24.07
N GLU A 56 -18.85 -17.80 -24.55
CA GLU A 56 -18.35 -19.05 -25.15
C GLU A 56 -17.73 -18.70 -26.52
N ALA A 57 -16.40 -18.73 -26.58
CA ALA A 57 -15.64 -18.46 -27.79
C ALA A 57 -16.15 -19.31 -28.96
N GLY A 58 -16.74 -18.64 -29.96
CA GLY A 58 -16.92 -19.23 -31.29
C GLY A 58 -18.35 -19.35 -31.83
N LYS A 59 -19.39 -18.79 -31.20
CA LYS A 59 -20.68 -18.64 -31.90
C LYS A 59 -20.80 -17.27 -32.56
N GLN A 60 -20.78 -17.29 -33.90
CA GLN A 60 -20.99 -16.15 -34.76
C GLN A 60 -22.37 -15.53 -34.49
N LEU A 61 -22.39 -14.50 -33.62
CA LEU A 61 -23.53 -13.59 -33.54
C LEU A 61 -23.85 -13.10 -34.96
N PRO A 62 -25.10 -13.19 -35.45
CA PRO A 62 -25.52 -12.60 -36.71
C PRO A 62 -25.53 -11.06 -36.58
N ARG A 63 -24.33 -10.46 -36.56
CA ARG A 63 -24.05 -9.02 -36.39
C ARG A 63 -22.76 -8.65 -37.13
N ILE A 64 -22.60 -9.18 -38.34
CA ILE A 64 -21.31 -9.19 -39.05
C ILE A 64 -20.95 -7.78 -39.60
N PHE A 65 -21.87 -6.81 -39.58
CA PHE A 65 -21.61 -5.46 -40.11
C PHE A 65 -21.44 -4.36 -39.04
N GLY A 66 -21.97 -4.53 -37.83
CA GLY A 66 -21.99 -3.47 -36.80
C GLY A 66 -20.67 -3.31 -36.04
N LEU A 67 -20.11 -4.41 -35.50
CA LEU A 67 -18.87 -4.35 -34.71
C LEU A 67 -17.67 -3.94 -35.56
N LYS A 68 -17.56 -4.46 -36.79
CA LYS A 68 -16.46 -4.14 -37.71
C LYS A 68 -16.44 -2.65 -38.07
N THR A 69 -17.62 -2.04 -38.22
CA THR A 69 -17.77 -0.61 -38.51
C THR A 69 -17.42 0.26 -37.29
N ILE A 70 -17.86 -0.14 -36.09
CA ILE A 70 -17.55 0.58 -34.84
C ILE A 70 -16.05 0.51 -34.53
N VAL A 71 -15.45 -0.69 -34.62
CA VAL A 71 -14.01 -0.88 -34.42
C VAL A 71 -13.21 -0.13 -35.48
N GLY A 72 -13.65 -0.11 -36.74
CA GLY A 72 -13.04 0.68 -37.81
C GLY A 72 -13.11 2.19 -37.55
N ALA A 73 -14.27 2.70 -37.13
CA ALA A 73 -14.47 4.10 -36.78
C ALA A 73 -13.62 4.52 -35.56
N LEU A 74 -13.52 3.65 -34.55
CA LEU A 74 -12.66 3.84 -33.38
C LEU A 74 -11.18 3.91 -33.78
N ILE A 75 -10.69 2.96 -34.58
CA ILE A 75 -9.29 2.94 -35.05
C ILE A 75 -8.98 4.18 -35.90
N GLN A 76 -9.92 4.62 -36.74
CA GLN A 76 -9.78 5.81 -37.57
C GLN A 76 -9.76 7.08 -36.72
N SER A 77 -10.56 7.13 -35.65
CA SER A 77 -10.60 8.25 -34.70
C SER A 77 -9.31 8.32 -33.88
N VAL A 78 -8.79 7.18 -33.41
CA VAL A 78 -7.52 7.09 -32.69
C VAL A 78 -6.37 7.51 -33.60
N LYS A 79 -6.36 7.11 -34.88
CA LYS A 79 -5.33 7.57 -35.84
C LYS A 79 -5.34 9.08 -36.07
N LYS A 80 -6.50 9.74 -36.02
CA LYS A 80 -6.63 11.20 -36.16
C LYS A 80 -6.21 11.96 -34.89
N LEU A 81 -6.31 11.32 -33.73
CA LEU A 81 -5.85 11.83 -32.45
C LEU A 81 -4.44 11.34 -32.07
N ALA A 82 -3.85 10.44 -32.87
CA ALA A 82 -2.56 9.82 -32.58
C ALA A 82 -1.44 10.85 -32.49
N ASP A 83 -1.50 11.92 -33.28
CA ASP A 83 -0.54 13.02 -33.23
C ASP A 83 -0.50 13.68 -31.83
N VAL A 84 -1.67 14.04 -31.30
CA VAL A 84 -1.81 14.60 -29.94
C VAL A 84 -1.44 13.57 -28.87
N MET A 85 -1.79 12.30 -29.08
CA MET A 85 -1.38 11.22 -28.17
C MET A 85 0.14 11.00 -28.15
N ILE A 86 0.81 11.10 -29.30
CA ILE A 86 2.27 10.96 -29.43
C ILE A 86 2.95 12.15 -28.75
N LEU A 87 2.48 13.37 -29.01
CA LEU A 87 3.00 14.58 -28.38
C LEU A 87 2.87 14.52 -26.86
N THR A 88 1.74 14.07 -26.34
CA THR A 88 1.54 13.94 -24.89
C THR A 88 2.41 12.84 -24.28
N VAL A 89 2.53 11.67 -24.90
CA VAL A 89 3.41 10.58 -24.40
C VAL A 89 4.88 10.99 -24.43
N PHE A 90 5.34 11.64 -25.49
CA PHE A 90 6.71 12.16 -25.59
C PHE A 90 6.98 13.25 -24.54
N CYS A 91 6.05 14.16 -24.35
CA CYS A 91 6.16 15.22 -23.35
C CYS A 91 6.22 14.64 -21.93
N LEU A 92 5.34 13.67 -21.62
CA LEU A 92 5.32 12.97 -20.34
C LEU A 92 6.60 12.16 -20.10
N SER A 93 7.19 11.56 -21.13
CA SER A 93 8.44 10.81 -20.97
C SER A 93 9.62 11.73 -20.64
N VAL A 94 9.74 12.88 -21.30
CA VAL A 94 10.78 13.89 -21.00
C VAL A 94 10.61 14.43 -19.58
N PHE A 95 9.39 14.80 -19.19
CA PHE A 95 9.11 15.24 -17.81
C PHE A 95 9.34 14.14 -16.78
N ALA A 96 9.05 12.88 -17.10
CA ALA A 96 9.34 11.76 -16.21
C ALA A 96 10.84 11.52 -16.04
N LEU A 97 11.65 11.65 -17.11
CA LEU A 97 13.11 11.51 -17.02
C LEU A 97 13.76 12.65 -16.24
N ILE A 98 13.31 13.89 -16.45
CA ILE A 98 13.77 15.07 -15.72
C ILE A 98 13.29 15.01 -14.26
N GLY A 99 12.01 14.67 -14.05
CA GLY A 99 11.39 14.54 -12.75
C GLY A 99 12.01 13.42 -11.92
N LEU A 100 12.20 12.22 -12.49
CA LEU A 100 12.87 11.13 -11.79
C LEU A 100 14.27 11.54 -11.35
N GLN A 101 15.04 12.26 -12.18
CA GLN A 101 16.37 12.76 -11.80
C GLN A 101 16.32 13.85 -10.70
N LEU A 102 15.36 14.78 -10.76
CA LEU A 102 15.18 15.82 -9.73
C LEU A 102 14.66 15.26 -8.40
N PHE A 103 13.89 14.17 -8.45
CA PHE A 103 13.26 13.55 -7.29
C PHE A 103 13.97 12.28 -6.82
N MET A 104 15.06 11.86 -7.47
CA MET A 104 15.93 10.76 -7.04
C MET A 104 16.69 11.19 -5.78
N GLY A 105 16.00 11.13 -4.63
CA GLY A 105 16.55 11.41 -3.30
C GLY A 105 15.76 12.42 -2.47
N ASN A 106 14.98 13.32 -3.08
CA ASN A 106 14.39 14.46 -2.36
C ASN A 106 13.07 14.12 -1.60
N LEU A 107 12.29 13.14 -2.08
CA LEU A 107 11.06 12.68 -1.40
C LEU A 107 11.29 11.50 -0.43
N ARG A 108 12.53 11.24 -0.02
CA ARG A 108 12.86 10.18 0.95
C ARG A 108 12.67 10.63 2.40
N GLN A 109 11.87 11.67 2.64
CA GLN A 109 11.61 12.20 3.97
C GLN A 109 10.83 11.20 4.82
N LYS A 110 11.57 10.33 5.51
CA LYS A 110 11.07 9.46 6.56
C LYS A 110 11.03 10.27 7.85
N CYS A 111 9.91 10.20 8.57
CA CYS A 111 9.87 10.69 9.95
C CYS A 111 10.60 9.68 10.84
N VAL A 112 11.79 10.03 11.30
CA VAL A 112 12.55 9.24 12.26
C VAL A 112 12.43 9.88 13.64
N ARG A 113 12.43 9.06 14.69
CA ARG A 113 12.41 9.51 16.09
C ARG A 113 13.51 10.55 16.34
N SER A 114 13.19 11.63 17.05
CA SER A 114 14.16 12.70 17.36
C SER A 114 15.39 12.18 18.11
N THR A 115 16.58 12.55 17.63
CA THR A 115 17.88 12.21 18.23
C THR A 115 18.32 13.19 19.33
N ALA A 116 17.51 14.20 19.65
CA ALA A 116 17.83 15.23 20.65
C ALA A 116 18.09 14.68 22.07
N HIS A 117 17.61 13.48 22.38
CA HIS A 117 17.81 12.81 23.68
C HIS A 117 18.89 11.71 23.64
N CYS A 118 19.68 11.65 22.56
CA CYS A 118 20.70 10.61 22.37
C CYS A 118 22.09 11.06 22.83
N LEU A 119 22.89 10.09 23.28
CA LEU A 119 24.25 10.33 23.79
C LEU A 119 25.26 9.49 22.99
N ASN A 120 26.39 10.12 22.63
CA ASN A 120 27.56 9.44 22.07
C ASN A 120 28.50 9.05 23.21
N SER A 121 28.74 7.75 23.40
CA SER A 121 29.68 7.22 24.38
C SER A 121 30.82 6.51 23.66
N THR A 122 32.05 6.93 23.94
CA THR A 122 33.25 6.32 23.36
C THR A 122 33.83 5.34 24.36
N ARG A 123 33.86 4.05 24.02
CA ARG A 123 34.46 3.01 24.87
C ARG A 123 35.60 2.35 24.10
N GLY A 124 36.82 2.82 24.33
CA GLY A 124 37.99 2.41 23.55
C GLY A 124 38.00 3.10 22.19
N ASN A 125 38.19 2.32 21.12
CA ASN A 125 38.23 2.84 19.74
C ASN A 125 36.84 2.91 19.09
N ASP A 126 35.81 2.36 19.76
CA ASP A 126 34.46 2.25 19.22
C ASP A 126 33.58 3.39 19.75
N THR A 127 32.95 4.13 18.83
CA THR A 127 31.92 5.11 19.13
C THR A 127 30.56 4.44 19.17
N LEU A 128 29.85 4.59 20.28
CA LEU A 128 28.60 3.90 20.54
C LEU A 128 27.49 4.95 20.74
N PHE A 129 26.42 4.84 19.97
CA PHE A 129 25.31 5.79 19.99
C PHE A 129 24.15 5.21 20.82
N PHE A 130 23.78 5.87 21.92
CA PHE A 130 22.72 5.40 22.80
C PHE A 130 21.44 6.22 22.64
N CYS A 131 20.35 5.56 22.25
CA CYS A 131 19.03 6.15 22.07
C CYS A 131 17.93 5.19 22.54
N ASN A 132 16.91 5.69 23.24
CA ASN A 132 15.73 4.89 23.66
C ASN A 132 16.09 3.60 24.42
N ASN A 133 17.09 3.65 25.30
CA ASN A 133 17.59 2.49 26.04
C ASN A 133 18.17 1.36 25.16
N LYS A 134 18.54 1.69 23.91
CA LYS A 134 19.21 0.82 22.96
C LYS A 134 20.50 1.45 22.48
N THR A 135 21.39 0.57 22.09
CA THR A 135 22.74 0.90 21.67
C THR A 135 22.87 0.67 20.16
N TRP A 136 23.42 1.65 19.46
CA TRP A 136 23.59 1.69 18.01
C TRP A 136 25.06 1.94 17.67
N SER A 137 25.52 1.39 16.56
CA SER A 137 26.88 1.61 16.06
C SER A 137 27.08 3.01 15.47
N SER A 138 26.02 3.60 14.91
CA SER A 138 26.03 4.96 14.35
C SER A 138 24.61 5.54 14.31
N GLU A 139 24.53 6.86 14.14
CA GLU A 139 23.26 7.56 13.88
C GLU A 139 22.59 7.08 12.57
N GLU A 140 23.38 6.72 11.55
CA GLU A 140 22.86 6.18 10.29
C GLU A 140 22.14 4.84 10.46
N HIS A 141 22.70 3.96 11.30
CA HIS A 141 22.07 2.68 11.64
C HIS A 141 20.76 2.90 12.42
N PHE A 142 20.71 3.93 13.27
CA PHE A 142 19.48 4.33 13.97
C PHE A 142 18.41 4.85 13.00
N ILE A 143 18.78 5.69 12.03
CA ILE A 143 17.87 6.27 11.03
C ILE A 143 17.34 5.23 10.04
N SER A 144 18.15 4.21 9.71
CA SER A 144 17.77 3.17 8.77
C SER A 144 16.88 2.06 9.39
N ASP A 145 16.85 1.94 10.72
CA ASP A 145 16.08 0.90 11.40
C ASP A 145 14.58 1.20 11.36
N GLU A 146 13.79 0.24 10.86
CA GLU A 146 12.34 0.38 10.71
C GLU A 146 11.63 0.57 12.05
N GLY A 147 12.21 0.08 13.16
CA GLY A 147 11.66 0.27 14.51
C GLY A 147 11.75 1.70 15.01
N ASN A 148 12.56 2.56 14.38
CA ASN A 148 12.74 3.97 14.74
C ASN A 148 11.98 4.93 13.79
N VAL A 149 11.43 4.42 12.68
CA VAL A 149 10.57 5.18 11.77
C VAL A 149 9.19 5.31 12.42
N VAL A 150 8.73 6.56 12.61
CA VAL A 150 7.45 6.86 13.25
C VAL A 150 6.40 7.23 12.21
N VAL A 151 5.22 6.62 12.32
CA VAL A 151 4.05 7.00 11.54
C VAL A 151 3.23 7.98 12.38
N LEU A 152 2.98 9.18 11.85
CA LEU A 152 2.12 10.16 12.51
C LEU A 152 0.67 9.69 12.44
N THR A 153 0.19 9.03 13.48
CA THR A 153 -1.25 8.77 13.66
C THR A 153 -1.89 10.03 14.23
N LYS A 154 -2.69 10.73 13.43
CA LYS A 154 -3.57 11.79 13.92
C LYS A 154 -4.83 11.11 14.48
N GLN A 155 -5.14 11.33 15.77
CA GLN A 155 -6.45 11.02 16.35
C GLN A 155 -7.34 12.24 16.26
#